data_AF-A0A2G1Y8X4-F1
#
_entry.id   AF-A0A2G1Y8X4-F1
#
_cell.length_a   1.000
_cell.length_b   1.000
_cell.length_c   1.000
_cell.angle_alpha   90.00
_cell.angle_beta   90.00
_cell.angle_gamma   90.00
#
_symmetry.space_group_name_H-M   'P 1'
#
loop_
_entity.id
_entity.type
_entity.pdbx_description
1 polymer ?
#
loop_
_entity_poly.entity_id
_entity_poly.type
_entity_poly.pdbx_seq_one_letter_code
_entity_poly.pdbx_strand_id
1 'polypeptide(L)'
;MIRAATRLSCLAMLAIASVAASPASAGTAETLPDMPVLNSSASPFDLSDGDKARYRAIFSALKGERWSEAKSMILALDPQDAVRPVALSELYLARNSPRVELFDLLDLINKAAWLPKAEQLSRLAEKRGATILPTLPQVQKMVWLGSAPRREYVVSTKTDALAVALSGQIQSFIKVDDPAGAEALLTTGEAGLTPEGLTEVRQRVAWAYYIENDDANARRMAARALETRTGGDWTVQAHWTAGLAAWRQND
;
A
#
# COMPACT_ATOMS: atom_id res chain seq x y z
N MET A 1 -32.27 83.46 -15.71
CA MET A 1 -32.96 82.55 -16.64
C MET A 1 -32.20 81.22 -16.65
N ILE A 2 -32.79 80.21 -15.98
CA ILE A 2 -32.62 78.74 -16.05
C ILE A 2 -31.18 78.24 -16.37
N ARG A 3 -30.24 78.04 -15.42
CA ARG A 3 -30.07 76.97 -14.39
C ARG A 3 -30.42 75.56 -14.90
N ALA A 4 -29.45 74.79 -15.38
CA ALA A 4 -28.48 73.97 -14.61
C ALA A 4 -29.11 72.68 -14.04
N ALA A 5 -28.62 71.56 -14.59
CA ALA A 5 -28.95 70.21 -14.21
C ALA A 5 -28.74 69.96 -12.71
N THR A 6 -29.72 69.35 -12.07
CA THR A 6 -29.57 68.74 -10.75
C THR A 6 -30.23 67.37 -10.80
N ARG A 7 -29.36 66.35 -10.82
CA ARG A 7 -29.69 64.97 -10.48
C ARG A 7 -29.86 64.88 -8.97
N LEU A 8 -30.96 64.30 -8.49
CA LEU A 8 -31.03 63.76 -7.14
C LEU A 8 -32.23 62.83 -6.98
N SER A 9 -32.01 61.83 -6.11
CA SER A 9 -32.96 60.85 -5.53
C SER A 9 -32.94 59.48 -6.20
N CYS A 10 -32.82 58.35 -5.50
CA CYS A 10 -32.42 58.07 -4.11
C CYS A 10 -32.33 56.54 -3.96
N LEU A 11 -31.49 56.07 -3.04
CA LEU A 11 -31.57 54.78 -2.33
C LEU A 11 -31.46 53.45 -3.12
N ALA A 12 -30.37 52.70 -2.88
CA ALA A 12 -30.43 51.50 -2.03
C ALA A 12 -29.05 50.78 -1.92
N MET A 13 -28.53 50.80 -0.68
CA MET A 13 -27.76 49.76 0.04
C MET A 13 -26.52 49.11 -0.59
N LEU A 14 -25.36 49.56 -0.11
CA LEU A 14 -24.19 48.71 0.20
C LEU A 14 -24.55 47.75 1.36
N ALA A 15 -24.34 46.45 1.16
CA ALA A 15 -24.14 45.50 2.25
C ALA A 15 -22.93 44.62 1.90
N ILE A 16 -21.81 44.93 2.55
CA ILE A 16 -20.57 44.15 2.55
C ILE A 16 -20.79 43.00 3.54
N ALA A 17 -20.91 41.77 3.04
CA ALA A 17 -20.85 40.57 3.89
C ALA A 17 -19.38 40.19 4.08
N SER A 18 -18.85 40.49 5.26
CA SER A 18 -17.59 39.98 5.77
C SER A 18 -17.69 38.47 5.96
N VAL A 19 -17.03 37.70 5.09
CA VAL A 19 -16.76 36.29 5.33
C VAL A 19 -15.74 36.21 6.47
N ALA A 20 -16.19 35.77 7.64
CA ALA A 20 -15.32 35.38 8.73
C ALA A 20 -14.50 34.15 8.27
N ALA A 21 -13.21 34.35 7.99
CA ALA A 21 -12.27 33.27 7.77
C ALA A 21 -12.03 32.59 9.12
N SER A 22 -12.62 31.41 9.33
CA SER A 22 -12.24 30.54 10.43
C SER A 22 -10.78 30.11 10.25
N PRO A 23 -9.89 30.26 11.26
CA PRO A 23 -8.54 29.74 11.16
C PRO A 23 -8.62 28.21 11.13
N ALA A 24 -8.04 27.61 10.09
CA ALA A 24 -7.82 26.18 10.05
C ALA A 24 -6.81 25.81 11.15
N SER A 25 -7.25 25.13 12.19
CA SER A 25 -6.34 24.45 13.12
C SER A 25 -5.72 23.28 12.38
N ALA A 26 -4.41 23.36 12.10
CA ALA A 26 -3.64 22.22 11.69
C ALA A 26 -3.58 21.23 12.87
N GLY A 27 -4.31 20.12 12.75
CA GLY A 27 -4.17 19.01 13.69
C GLY A 27 -2.72 18.56 13.69
N THR A 28 -2.04 18.72 14.82
CA THR A 28 -0.85 17.97 15.17
C THR A 28 -1.08 16.52 14.80
N ALA A 29 -0.15 15.94 14.04
CA ALA A 29 -0.14 14.53 13.70
C ALA A 29 -0.53 13.72 14.93
N GLU A 30 -1.65 13.01 14.86
CA GLU A 30 -2.04 12.07 15.89
C GLU A 30 -0.83 11.15 16.10
N THR A 31 -0.25 11.23 17.29
CA THR A 31 0.70 10.23 17.78
C THR A 31 0.05 8.89 17.49
N LEU A 32 0.63 8.12 16.57
CA LEU A 32 0.15 6.77 16.28
C LEU A 32 0.02 6.07 17.64
N PRO A 33 -1.13 5.46 17.94
CA PRO A 33 -1.29 4.73 19.20
C PRO A 33 -0.14 3.74 19.29
N ASP A 34 0.52 3.74 20.45
CA ASP A 34 1.62 2.83 20.78
C ASP A 34 1.11 1.41 20.51
N MET A 35 1.48 0.86 19.36
CA MET A 35 1.00 -0.45 18.96
C MET A 35 1.70 -1.42 19.89
N PRO A 36 0.96 -2.18 20.73
CA PRO A 36 1.60 -3.15 21.60
C PRO A 36 2.46 -4.04 20.72
N VAL A 37 3.76 -4.06 20.99
CA VAL A 37 4.69 -4.97 20.34
C VAL A 37 4.21 -6.36 20.76
N LEU A 38 3.35 -6.96 19.92
CA LEU A 38 2.90 -8.31 20.10
C LEU A 38 4.16 -9.15 19.93
N ASN A 39 4.76 -9.54 21.05
CA ASN A 39 5.65 -10.69 21.12
C ASN A 39 4.83 -11.96 20.84
N SER A 40 4.20 -12.03 19.67
CA SER A 40 3.60 -13.23 19.14
C SER A 40 4.73 -14.04 18.53
N SER A 41 5.34 -14.89 19.35
CA SER A 41 6.23 -15.96 18.88
C SER A 41 5.49 -17.06 18.10
N ALA A 42 4.20 -16.87 17.79
CA ALA A 42 3.45 -17.68 16.86
C ALA A 42 2.87 -16.74 15.82
N SER A 43 3.47 -16.76 14.63
CA SER A 43 2.81 -16.25 13.44
C SER A 43 1.44 -16.96 13.32
N PRO A 44 0.36 -16.30 12.88
CA PRO A 44 -0.89 -16.99 12.52
C PRO A 44 -0.67 -18.05 11.42
N PHE A 45 0.52 -18.11 10.82
CA PHE A 45 0.95 -19.12 9.86
C PHE A 45 1.78 -20.28 10.48
N ASP A 46 2.04 -20.27 11.79
CA ASP A 46 2.77 -21.34 12.46
C ASP A 46 1.85 -22.52 12.76
N LEU A 47 1.78 -23.44 11.80
CA LEU A 47 1.10 -24.72 11.96
C LEU A 47 1.87 -25.62 12.94
N SER A 48 1.14 -26.33 13.80
CA SER A 48 1.74 -27.37 14.63
C SER A 48 2.31 -28.50 13.77
N ASP A 49 3.32 -29.22 14.25
CA ASP A 49 3.88 -30.35 13.50
C ASP A 49 2.86 -31.47 13.27
N GLY A 50 1.90 -31.62 14.18
CA GLY A 50 0.74 -32.50 14.01
C GLY A 50 -0.16 -32.07 12.85
N ASP A 51 -0.48 -30.77 12.75
CA ASP A 51 -1.29 -30.23 11.63
C ASP A 51 -0.57 -30.43 10.29
N LYS A 52 0.73 -30.10 10.24
CA LYS A 52 1.56 -30.33 9.04
C LYS A 52 1.51 -31.78 8.60
N ALA A 53 1.65 -32.73 9.54
CA ALA A 53 1.59 -34.16 9.24
C ALA A 53 0.22 -34.59 8.72
N ARG A 54 -0.88 -34.16 9.37
CA ARG A 54 -2.25 -34.47 8.90
C ARG A 54 -2.51 -33.92 7.51
N TYR A 55 -2.18 -32.66 7.24
CA TYR A 55 -2.42 -32.04 5.94
C TYR A 55 -1.60 -32.73 4.84
N ARG A 56 -0.32 -33.06 5.10
CA ARG A 56 0.50 -33.84 4.16
C ARG A 56 -0.12 -35.19 3.85
N ALA A 57 -0.66 -35.90 4.85
CA ALA A 57 -1.31 -37.18 4.64
C ALA A 57 -2.55 -37.06 3.73
N ILE A 58 -3.40 -36.05 3.97
CA ILE A 58 -4.58 -35.76 3.14
C ILE A 58 -4.19 -35.54 1.67
N PHE A 59 -3.26 -34.61 1.41
CA PHE A 59 -2.86 -34.30 0.04
C PHE A 59 -2.06 -35.43 -0.63
N SER A 60 -1.35 -36.26 0.14
CA SER A 60 -0.71 -37.48 -0.36
C SER A 60 -1.73 -38.52 -0.80
N ALA A 61 -2.82 -38.71 -0.04
CA ALA A 61 -3.90 -39.61 -0.41
C ALA A 61 -4.65 -39.10 -1.65
N LEU A 62 -4.93 -37.79 -1.74
CA LEU A 62 -5.52 -37.17 -2.93
C LEU A 62 -4.64 -37.37 -4.17
N LYS A 63 -3.33 -37.11 -4.05
CA LYS A 63 -2.38 -37.31 -5.15
C LYS A 63 -2.25 -38.79 -5.56
N GLY A 64 -2.39 -39.70 -4.59
CA GLY A 64 -2.38 -41.14 -4.82
C GLY A 64 -3.73 -41.73 -5.25
N GLU A 65 -4.73 -40.89 -5.58
CA GLU A 65 -6.07 -41.31 -5.99
C GLU A 65 -6.81 -42.21 -4.97
N ARG A 66 -6.41 -42.13 -3.68
CA ARG A 66 -7.02 -42.88 -2.58
C ARG A 66 -8.24 -42.11 -2.05
N TRP A 67 -9.28 -42.02 -2.88
CA TRP A 67 -10.39 -41.09 -2.69
C TRP A 67 -11.19 -41.30 -1.40
N SER A 68 -11.47 -42.56 -1.03
CA SER A 68 -12.20 -42.89 0.19
C SER A 68 -11.42 -42.50 1.45
N GLU A 69 -10.11 -42.80 1.46
CA GLU A 69 -9.18 -42.44 2.54
C GLU A 69 -9.02 -40.92 2.65
N ALA A 70 -8.85 -40.23 1.50
CA ALA A 70 -8.80 -38.78 1.48
C ALA A 70 -10.08 -38.15 2.03
N LYS A 71 -11.26 -38.62 1.58
CA LYS A 71 -12.54 -38.10 2.05
C LYS A 71 -12.70 -38.28 3.57
N SER A 72 -12.34 -39.44 4.12
CA SER A 72 -12.46 -39.67 5.57
C SER A 72 -11.51 -38.76 6.36
N MET A 73 -10.26 -38.61 5.92
CA MET A 73 -9.30 -37.71 6.57
C MET A 73 -9.73 -36.24 6.49
N ILE A 74 -10.31 -35.80 5.38
CA ILE A 74 -10.82 -34.43 5.21
C ILE A 74 -12.01 -34.16 6.14
N LEU A 75 -12.94 -35.11 6.24
CA LEU A 75 -14.13 -34.96 7.09
C LEU A 75 -13.81 -35.05 8.59
N ALA A 76 -12.67 -35.65 8.95
CA ALA A 76 -12.14 -35.68 10.31
C ALA A 76 -11.52 -34.35 10.77
N LEU A 77 -11.21 -33.43 9.84
CA LEU A 77 -10.80 -32.07 10.20
C LEU A 77 -11.97 -31.31 10.82
N ASP A 78 -11.64 -30.30 11.64
CA ASP A 78 -12.65 -29.40 12.19
C ASP A 78 -13.47 -28.76 11.04
N PRO A 79 -14.80 -28.62 11.17
CA PRO A 79 -15.61 -27.94 10.15
C PRO A 79 -15.18 -26.51 9.81
N GLN A 80 -14.52 -25.81 10.73
CA GLN A 80 -13.98 -24.45 10.57
C GLN A 80 -12.51 -24.43 10.11
N ASP A 81 -11.89 -25.60 9.92
CA ASP A 81 -10.51 -25.69 9.42
C ASP A 81 -10.44 -25.14 7.99
N ALA A 82 -9.57 -24.15 7.75
CA ALA A 82 -9.40 -23.51 6.45
C ALA A 82 -8.90 -24.46 5.36
N VAL A 83 -8.20 -25.55 5.72
CA VAL A 83 -7.70 -26.55 4.76
C VAL A 83 -8.82 -27.46 4.26
N ARG A 84 -9.85 -27.71 5.08
CA ARG A 84 -10.97 -28.59 4.73
C ARG A 84 -11.68 -28.21 3.42
N PRO A 85 -12.14 -26.97 3.19
CA PRO A 85 -12.77 -26.60 1.92
C PRO A 85 -11.80 -26.67 0.73
N VAL A 86 -10.51 -26.37 0.95
CA VAL A 86 -9.49 -26.51 -0.10
C VAL A 86 -9.34 -27.96 -0.51
N ALA A 87 -9.18 -28.88 0.45
CA ALA A 87 -9.02 -30.30 0.18
C ALA A 87 -10.29 -30.93 -0.45
N LEU A 88 -11.49 -30.52 -0.01
CA LEU A 88 -12.75 -30.93 -0.66
C LEU A 88 -12.82 -30.44 -2.11
N SER A 89 -12.38 -29.22 -2.39
CA SER A 89 -12.36 -28.71 -3.77
C SER A 89 -11.43 -29.52 -4.68
N GLU A 90 -10.27 -29.96 -4.17
CA GLU A 90 -9.38 -30.87 -4.90
C GLU A 90 -10.03 -32.23 -5.12
N LEU A 91 -10.66 -32.81 -4.08
CA LEU A 91 -11.34 -34.09 -4.18
C LEU A 91 -12.46 -34.08 -5.23
N TYR A 92 -13.31 -33.05 -5.24
CA TYR A 92 -14.48 -32.96 -6.11
C TYR A 92 -14.13 -32.66 -7.57
N LEU A 93 -13.00 -31.99 -7.82
CA LEU A 93 -12.55 -31.62 -9.16
C LEU A 93 -11.49 -32.60 -9.71
N ALA A 94 -10.96 -33.50 -8.89
CA ALA A 94 -9.98 -34.47 -9.33
C ALA A 94 -10.55 -35.42 -10.40
N ARG A 95 -9.69 -35.77 -11.37
CA ARG A 95 -10.00 -36.77 -12.38
C ARG A 95 -10.17 -38.13 -11.70
N ASN A 96 -11.15 -38.93 -12.14
CA ASN A 96 -11.50 -40.24 -11.57
C ASN A 96 -11.99 -40.21 -10.12
N SER A 97 -12.25 -39.03 -9.55
CA SER A 97 -12.88 -38.93 -8.24
C SER A 97 -14.32 -39.45 -8.28
N PRO A 98 -14.83 -39.97 -7.15
CA PRO A 98 -16.24 -40.33 -7.03
C PRO A 98 -17.15 -39.17 -7.39
N ARG A 99 -18.29 -39.47 -7.98
CA ARG A 99 -19.31 -38.46 -8.28
C ARG A 99 -19.73 -37.75 -6.98
N VAL A 100 -19.61 -36.43 -6.98
CA VAL A 100 -20.11 -35.57 -5.91
C VAL A 100 -21.57 -35.17 -6.18
N GLU A 101 -22.35 -35.14 -5.11
CA GLU A 101 -23.77 -34.77 -5.14
C GLU A 101 -23.96 -33.26 -5.13
N LEU A 102 -25.09 -32.80 -5.67
CA LEU A 102 -25.38 -31.36 -5.81
C LEU A 102 -25.39 -30.64 -4.46
N PHE A 103 -25.94 -31.28 -3.42
CA PHE A 103 -26.02 -30.70 -2.08
C PHE A 103 -24.63 -30.39 -1.50
N ASP A 104 -23.69 -31.34 -1.59
CA ASP A 104 -22.33 -31.18 -1.08
C ASP A 104 -21.55 -30.08 -1.84
N LEU A 105 -21.81 -29.91 -3.14
CA LEU A 105 -21.23 -28.83 -3.94
C LEU A 105 -21.73 -27.47 -3.48
N LEU A 106 -23.05 -27.33 -3.31
CA LEU A 106 -23.64 -26.06 -2.88
C LEU A 106 -23.24 -25.70 -1.44
N ASP A 107 -23.15 -26.68 -0.55
CA ASP A 107 -22.65 -26.47 0.81
C ASP A 107 -21.21 -25.94 0.81
N LEU A 108 -20.33 -26.55 0.00
CA LEU A 108 -18.94 -26.12 -0.14
C LEU A 108 -18.84 -24.70 -0.72
N ILE A 109 -19.58 -24.39 -1.78
CA ILE A 109 -19.54 -23.06 -2.42
C ILE A 109 -20.06 -21.98 -1.47
N ASN A 110 -21.13 -22.25 -0.70
CA ASN A 110 -21.66 -21.30 0.27
C ASN A 110 -20.67 -21.01 1.41
N LYS A 111 -20.01 -22.05 1.93
CA LYS A 111 -19.04 -21.89 3.03
C LYS A 111 -17.73 -21.28 2.59
N ALA A 112 -17.33 -21.51 1.33
CA ALA A 112 -16.00 -21.19 0.84
C ALA A 112 -16.03 -20.52 -0.54
N ALA A 113 -16.84 -19.46 -0.67
CA ALA A 113 -16.92 -18.64 -1.89
C ALA A 113 -15.58 -17.97 -2.28
N TRP A 114 -14.64 -17.84 -1.33
CA TRP A 114 -13.29 -17.32 -1.55
C TRP A 114 -12.35 -18.31 -2.27
N LEU A 115 -12.75 -19.58 -2.44
CA LEU A 115 -11.90 -20.57 -3.09
C LEU A 115 -11.53 -20.14 -4.51
N PRO A 116 -10.24 -20.25 -4.92
CA PRO A 116 -9.84 -19.98 -6.31
C PRO A 116 -10.59 -20.85 -7.33
N LYS A 117 -11.04 -22.04 -6.92
CA LYS A 117 -11.80 -23.00 -7.74
C LYS A 117 -13.32 -22.85 -7.63
N ALA A 118 -13.83 -21.84 -6.92
CA ALA A 118 -15.27 -21.66 -6.71
C ALA A 118 -16.05 -21.61 -8.02
N GLU A 119 -15.54 -20.90 -9.05
CA GLU A 119 -16.18 -20.84 -10.38
C GLU A 119 -16.24 -22.22 -11.07
N GLN A 120 -15.21 -23.06 -10.89
CA GLN A 120 -15.19 -24.43 -11.44
C GLN A 120 -16.22 -25.31 -10.72
N LEU A 121 -16.32 -25.18 -9.40
CA LEU A 121 -17.32 -25.87 -8.59
C LEU A 121 -18.74 -25.42 -8.95
N SER A 122 -18.97 -24.13 -9.18
CA SER A 122 -20.29 -23.61 -9.62
C SER A 122 -20.71 -24.18 -10.97
N ARG A 123 -19.80 -24.21 -11.96
CA ARG A 123 -20.07 -24.86 -13.25
C ARG A 123 -20.33 -26.36 -13.11
N LEU A 124 -19.67 -27.01 -12.16
CA LEU A 124 -19.94 -28.42 -11.84
C LEU A 124 -21.34 -28.56 -11.21
N ALA A 125 -21.74 -27.67 -10.30
CA ALA A 125 -23.06 -27.66 -9.68
C ALA A 125 -24.19 -27.42 -10.70
N GLU A 126 -24.01 -26.51 -11.67
CA GLU A 126 -24.95 -26.32 -12.80
C GLU A 126 -25.14 -27.62 -13.59
N LYS A 127 -24.04 -28.30 -13.92
CA LYS A 127 -24.07 -29.63 -14.58
C LYS A 127 -24.70 -30.72 -13.72
N ARG A 128 -24.93 -30.47 -12.43
CA ARG A 128 -25.63 -31.36 -11.49
C ARG A 128 -27.07 -30.92 -11.23
N GLY A 129 -27.54 -29.87 -11.88
CA GLY A 129 -28.92 -29.39 -11.80
C GLY A 129 -29.11 -28.14 -10.94
N ALA A 130 -28.04 -27.46 -10.53
CA ALA A 130 -28.17 -26.15 -9.87
C ALA A 130 -28.77 -25.14 -10.86
N THR A 131 -29.93 -24.58 -10.52
CA THR A 131 -30.53 -23.44 -11.23
C THR A 131 -30.26 -22.11 -10.52
N ILE A 132 -29.98 -22.17 -9.23
CA ILE A 132 -29.64 -21.04 -8.38
C ILE A 132 -28.25 -21.32 -7.79
N LEU A 133 -27.31 -20.42 -8.05
CA LEU A 133 -25.96 -20.48 -7.54
C LEU A 133 -25.71 -19.37 -6.51
N PRO A 134 -24.87 -19.63 -5.49
CA PRO A 134 -24.40 -18.58 -4.58
C PRO A 134 -23.62 -17.50 -5.34
N THR A 135 -23.73 -16.25 -4.89
CA THR A 135 -22.94 -15.14 -5.45
C THR A 135 -21.46 -15.33 -5.12
N LEU A 136 -20.62 -15.33 -6.15
CA LEU A 136 -19.16 -15.44 -6.02
C LEU A 136 -18.49 -14.05 -6.06
N PRO A 137 -17.31 -13.89 -5.43
CA PRO A 137 -16.52 -12.68 -5.59
C PRO A 137 -16.13 -12.47 -7.05
N GLN A 138 -16.10 -11.21 -7.49
CA GLN A 138 -15.72 -10.86 -8.84
C GLN A 138 -14.22 -11.11 -9.08
N VAL A 139 -13.89 -11.87 -10.12
CA VAL A 139 -12.48 -12.06 -10.53
C VAL A 139 -11.98 -10.79 -11.21
N GLN A 140 -10.96 -10.15 -10.63
CA GLN A 140 -10.29 -9.00 -11.22
C GLN A 140 -9.25 -9.48 -12.24
N LYS A 141 -9.48 -9.16 -13.52
CA LYS A 141 -8.50 -9.45 -14.57
C LYS A 141 -7.32 -8.50 -14.41
N MET A 142 -6.11 -9.05 -14.39
CA MET A 142 -4.89 -8.24 -14.47
C MET A 142 -4.84 -7.60 -15.86
N VAL A 143 -4.60 -6.29 -15.90
CA VAL A 143 -4.46 -5.53 -17.14
C VAL A 143 -3.00 -5.16 -17.31
N TRP A 144 -2.48 -5.34 -18.52
CA TRP A 144 -1.14 -4.86 -18.85
C TRP A 144 -1.13 -3.34 -18.87
N LEU A 145 -0.28 -2.71 -18.04
CA LEU A 145 -0.18 -1.25 -17.92
C LEU A 145 0.69 -0.60 -19.01
N GLY A 146 0.91 -1.29 -20.12
CA GLY A 146 1.66 -0.76 -21.28
C GLY A 146 3.17 -0.97 -21.22
N SER A 147 3.76 -1.23 -20.06
CA SER A 147 5.19 -1.57 -19.95
C SER A 147 5.49 -2.42 -18.70
N ALA A 148 6.64 -3.10 -18.71
CA ALA A 148 7.17 -3.71 -17.50
C ALA A 148 7.53 -2.61 -16.48
N PRO A 149 7.31 -2.79 -15.17
CA PRO A 149 7.71 -1.82 -14.16
C PRO A 149 9.21 -1.52 -14.29
N ARG A 150 9.56 -0.26 -14.55
CA ARG A 150 10.95 0.21 -14.57
C ARG A 150 11.23 0.93 -13.27
N ARG A 151 12.44 0.76 -12.74
CA ARG A 151 12.95 1.65 -11.70
C ARG A 151 13.15 3.02 -12.35
N GLU A 152 12.29 3.96 -12.02
CA GLU A 152 12.39 5.35 -12.46
C GLU A 152 12.78 6.22 -11.26
N TYR A 153 13.72 7.13 -11.48
CA TYR A 153 14.07 8.13 -10.48
C TYR A 153 13.01 9.21 -10.49
N VAL A 154 12.74 9.79 -9.33
CA VAL A 154 11.88 10.99 -9.26
C VAL A 154 12.47 12.08 -10.14
N VAL A 155 11.59 12.73 -10.91
CA VAL A 155 11.99 13.78 -11.83
C VAL A 155 12.47 14.98 -11.03
N SER A 156 13.67 15.47 -11.34
CA SER A 156 14.19 16.72 -10.77
C SER A 156 13.29 17.92 -11.09
N THR A 157 13.23 18.83 -10.13
CA THR A 157 12.59 20.14 -10.25
C THR A 157 13.26 20.91 -11.38
N LYS A 158 12.49 21.26 -12.42
CA LYS A 158 13.01 21.97 -13.61
C LYS A 158 12.78 23.48 -13.59
N THR A 159 11.88 23.94 -12.73
CA THR A 159 11.43 25.34 -12.66
C THR A 159 12.37 26.22 -11.84
N ASP A 160 13.21 25.62 -11.00
CA ASP A 160 14.20 26.32 -10.18
C ASP A 160 15.61 26.04 -10.69
N ALA A 161 16.18 27.02 -11.41
CA ALA A 161 17.53 26.91 -11.96
C ALA A 161 18.62 26.80 -10.88
N LEU A 162 18.42 27.40 -9.70
CA LEU A 162 19.37 27.31 -8.59
C LEU A 162 19.34 25.90 -8.00
N ALA A 163 18.15 25.33 -7.77
CA ALA A 163 18.01 23.96 -7.29
C ALA A 163 18.57 22.94 -8.29
N VAL A 164 18.40 23.15 -9.61
CA VAL A 164 19.00 22.31 -10.65
C VAL A 164 20.53 22.35 -10.56
N ALA A 165 21.12 23.55 -10.46
CA ALA A 165 22.57 23.71 -10.35
C ALA A 165 23.12 23.08 -9.07
N LEU A 166 22.44 23.29 -7.93
CA LEU A 166 22.84 22.73 -6.64
C LEU A 166 22.72 21.21 -6.62
N SER A 167 21.63 20.65 -7.15
CA SER A 167 21.42 19.20 -7.28
C SER A 167 22.51 18.54 -8.11
N GLY A 168 22.94 19.18 -9.20
CA GLY A 168 24.05 18.69 -10.03
C GLY A 168 25.39 18.64 -9.28
N GLN A 169 25.66 19.63 -8.42
CA GLN A 169 26.86 19.65 -7.58
C GLN A 169 26.79 18.60 -6.46
N ILE A 170 25.66 18.54 -5.73
CA ILE A 170 25.39 17.51 -4.70
C ILE A 170 25.59 16.11 -5.27
N GLN A 171 25.13 15.84 -6.49
CA GLN A 171 25.28 14.54 -7.13
C GLN A 171 26.75 14.10 -7.27
N SER A 172 27.70 15.04 -7.36
CA SER A 172 29.13 14.73 -7.43
C SER A 172 29.67 14.24 -6.09
N PHE A 173 29.20 14.82 -4.98
CA PHE A 173 29.52 14.36 -3.62
C PHE A 173 28.90 12.99 -3.32
N ILE A 174 27.66 12.75 -3.75
CA ILE A 174 26.99 11.45 -3.60
C ILE A 174 27.75 10.34 -4.35
N LYS A 175 28.37 10.65 -5.50
CA LYS A 175 29.14 9.67 -6.28
C LYS A 175 30.46 9.25 -5.63
N VAL A 176 30.98 10.05 -4.72
CA VAL A 176 32.23 9.79 -3.98
C VAL A 176 31.96 9.47 -2.52
N ASP A 177 30.72 9.12 -2.19
CA ASP A 177 30.28 8.69 -0.87
C ASP A 177 30.57 9.74 0.24
N ASP A 178 30.43 11.04 -0.09
CA ASP A 178 30.67 12.16 0.83
C ASP A 178 29.37 12.93 1.18
N PRO A 179 28.50 12.38 2.04
CA PRO A 179 27.26 13.04 2.43
C PRO A 179 27.51 14.29 3.29
N ALA A 180 28.60 14.34 4.06
CA ALA A 180 28.95 15.49 4.89
C ALA A 180 29.37 16.70 4.03
N GLY A 181 30.18 16.48 3.00
CA GLY A 181 30.53 17.50 2.02
C GLY A 181 29.32 17.98 1.22
N ALA A 182 28.40 17.06 0.86
CA ALA A 182 27.13 17.44 0.23
C ALA A 182 26.27 18.34 1.13
N GLU A 183 26.19 18.06 2.44
CA GLU A 183 25.46 18.89 3.39
C GLU A 183 26.13 20.26 3.62
N ALA A 184 27.46 20.30 3.67
CA ALA A 184 28.21 21.55 3.77
C ALA A 184 27.94 22.45 2.57
N LEU A 185 27.97 21.89 1.35
CA LEU A 185 27.60 22.60 0.13
C LEU A 185 26.15 23.10 0.21
N LEU A 186 25.21 22.21 0.57
CA LEU A 186 23.79 22.53 0.72
C LEU A 186 23.60 23.74 1.63
N THR A 187 24.22 23.76 2.81
CA THR A 187 24.09 24.83 3.81
C THR A 187 24.44 26.21 3.24
N THR A 188 25.39 26.28 2.30
CA THR A 188 25.76 27.54 1.63
C THR A 188 24.85 27.91 0.45
N GLY A 189 24.12 26.94 -0.09
CA GLY A 189 23.31 27.06 -1.31
C GLY A 189 21.81 27.03 -1.11
N GLU A 190 21.28 26.96 0.12
CA GLU A 190 19.83 26.90 0.39
C GLU A 190 19.10 28.23 0.10
N ALA A 191 19.82 29.35 0.13
CA ALA A 191 19.19 30.67 0.01
C ALA A 191 18.61 30.92 -1.39
N GLY A 192 17.33 31.29 -1.43
CA GLY A 192 16.63 31.67 -2.67
C GLY A 192 16.07 30.50 -3.48
N LEU A 193 16.19 29.25 -3.00
CA LEU A 193 15.54 28.09 -3.63
C LEU A 193 14.03 28.15 -3.43
N THR A 194 13.30 27.62 -4.41
CA THR A 194 11.88 27.35 -4.23
C THR A 194 11.67 26.29 -3.15
N PRO A 195 10.53 26.28 -2.47
CA PRO A 195 10.21 25.23 -1.50
C PRO A 195 10.35 23.81 -2.08
N GLU A 196 9.96 23.59 -3.34
CA GLU A 196 10.10 22.30 -4.02
C GLU A 196 11.56 21.95 -4.29
N GLY A 197 12.33 22.92 -4.80
CA GLY A 197 13.77 22.77 -5.04
C GLY A 197 14.54 22.47 -3.74
N LEU A 198 14.19 23.15 -2.66
CA LEU A 198 14.77 22.93 -1.32
C LEU A 198 14.47 21.53 -0.77
N THR A 199 13.26 21.03 -1.00
CA THR A 199 12.85 19.66 -0.63
C THR A 199 13.68 18.62 -1.38
N GLU A 200 13.86 18.78 -2.69
CA GLU A 200 14.68 17.90 -3.52
C GLU A 200 16.13 17.84 -3.03
N VAL A 201 16.80 18.98 -2.88
CA VAL A 201 18.23 19.00 -2.52
C VAL A 201 18.47 18.45 -1.11
N ARG A 202 17.58 18.74 -0.15
CA ARG A 202 17.65 18.19 1.22
C ARG A 202 17.40 16.68 1.21
N GLN A 203 16.43 16.20 0.43
CA GLN A 203 16.14 14.78 0.33
C GLN A 203 17.30 14.01 -0.30
N ARG A 204 17.96 14.56 -1.34
CA ARG A 204 19.15 13.94 -1.96
C ARG A 204 20.29 13.77 -0.96
N VAL A 205 20.55 14.76 -0.12
CA VAL A 205 21.55 14.66 0.97
C VAL A 205 21.11 13.66 2.03
N ALA A 206 19.82 13.64 2.40
CA ALA A 206 19.29 12.63 3.33
C ALA A 206 19.47 11.20 2.81
N TRP A 207 19.21 10.99 1.52
CA TRP A 207 19.43 9.69 0.86
C TRP A 207 20.91 9.31 0.84
N ALA A 208 21.81 10.28 0.63
CA ALA A 208 23.26 10.06 0.69
C ALA A 208 23.70 9.52 2.06
N TYR A 209 23.23 10.12 3.15
CA TYR A 209 23.49 9.58 4.50
C TYR A 209 22.92 8.17 4.69
N TYR A 210 21.71 7.90 4.17
CA TYR A 210 21.06 6.61 4.32
C TYR A 210 21.81 5.46 3.61
N ILE A 211 22.32 5.69 2.40
CA ILE A 211 23.09 4.68 1.66
C ILE A 211 24.45 4.39 2.31
N GLU A 212 25.03 5.38 3.00
CA GLU A 212 26.25 5.25 3.81
C GLU A 212 26.00 4.67 5.22
N ASN A 213 24.76 4.24 5.52
CA ASN A 213 24.34 3.69 6.81
C ASN A 213 24.44 4.66 7.99
N ASP A 214 24.46 5.97 7.74
CA ASP A 214 24.28 6.99 8.78
C ASP A 214 22.79 7.33 8.93
N ASP A 215 22.05 6.40 9.53
CA ASP A 215 20.60 6.51 9.66
C ASP A 215 20.19 7.73 10.52
N ALA A 216 21.04 8.18 11.45
CA ALA A 216 20.77 9.33 12.32
C ALA A 216 20.76 10.64 11.52
N ASN A 217 21.80 10.88 10.72
CA ASN A 217 21.83 12.04 9.85
C ASN A 217 20.85 11.94 8.69
N ALA A 218 20.63 10.74 8.15
CA ALA A 218 19.60 10.51 7.13
C ALA A 218 18.22 10.95 7.62
N ARG A 219 17.83 10.53 8.83
CA ARG A 219 16.54 10.90 9.43
C ARG A 219 16.45 12.39 9.72
N ARG A 220 17.52 13.00 10.24
CA ARG A 220 17.59 14.45 10.47
C ARG A 220 17.41 15.23 9.17
N MET A 221 18.14 14.88 8.12
CA MET A 221 18.06 15.57 6.83
C MET A 221 16.72 15.33 6.12
N ALA A 222 16.16 14.13 6.24
CA ALA A 222 14.82 13.83 5.73
C ALA A 222 13.75 14.68 6.45
N ALA A 223 13.83 14.81 7.77
CA ALA A 223 12.95 15.71 8.54
C ALA A 223 13.08 17.16 8.07
N ARG A 224 14.31 17.65 7.83
CA ARG A 224 14.56 18.99 7.25
C ARG A 224 13.94 19.16 5.86
N ALA A 225 13.95 18.12 5.03
CA ALA A 225 13.29 18.18 3.72
C ALA A 225 11.77 18.36 3.86
N LEU A 226 11.15 17.72 4.88
CA LEU A 226 9.71 17.79 5.13
C LEU A 226 9.22 19.11 5.73
N GLU A 227 10.12 19.97 6.24
CA GLU A 227 9.78 21.28 6.82
C GLU A 227 9.11 22.24 5.81
N THR A 228 9.41 22.08 4.52
CA THR A 228 8.90 22.94 3.44
C THR A 228 7.40 22.77 3.16
N ARG A 229 6.84 21.61 3.52
CA ARG A 229 5.41 21.24 3.36
C ARG A 229 4.86 21.42 1.94
N THR A 230 5.69 21.23 0.92
CA THR A 230 5.30 21.39 -0.49
C THR A 230 4.47 20.25 -1.07
N GLY A 231 4.52 19.06 -0.46
CA GLY A 231 3.97 17.85 -1.05
C GLY A 231 4.77 17.40 -2.28
N GLY A 232 4.16 16.57 -3.14
CA GLY A 232 4.79 16.05 -4.35
C GLY A 232 5.81 14.93 -4.13
N ASP A 233 6.39 14.46 -5.22
CA ASP A 233 7.19 13.23 -5.26
C ASP A 233 8.42 13.30 -4.34
N TRP A 234 9.11 14.44 -4.26
CA TRP A 234 10.27 14.61 -3.38
C TRP A 234 9.91 14.57 -1.89
N THR A 235 8.72 15.04 -1.51
CA THR A 235 8.20 14.89 -0.13
C THR A 235 7.96 13.42 0.19
N VAL A 236 7.41 12.65 -0.76
CA VAL A 236 7.23 11.19 -0.62
C VAL A 236 8.60 10.50 -0.44
N GLN A 237 9.61 10.88 -1.22
CA GLN A 237 10.96 10.35 -1.07
C GLN A 237 11.57 10.69 0.30
N ALA A 238 11.32 11.89 0.83
CA ALA A 238 11.79 12.28 2.16
C ALA A 238 11.11 11.46 3.27
N HIS A 239 9.80 11.23 3.20
CA HIS A 239 9.11 10.30 4.10
C HIS A 239 9.68 8.89 4.01
N TRP A 240 10.04 8.44 2.80
CA TRP A 240 10.60 7.12 2.60
C TRP A 240 12.00 6.97 3.22
N THR A 241 12.88 7.96 3.02
CA THR A 241 14.18 7.99 3.69
C THR A 241 14.02 8.01 5.21
N ALA A 242 13.11 8.83 5.75
CA ALA A 242 12.87 8.91 7.20
C ALA A 242 12.38 7.58 7.79
N GLY A 243 11.41 6.93 7.13
CA GLY A 243 10.85 5.65 7.58
C GLY A 243 11.83 4.50 7.49
N LEU A 244 12.62 4.44 6.41
CA LEU A 244 13.66 3.41 6.25
C LEU A 244 14.78 3.55 7.29
N ALA A 245 15.22 4.79 7.57
CA ALA A 245 16.20 5.06 8.61
C ALA A 245 15.67 4.72 10.01
N ALA A 246 14.41 5.06 10.32
CA ALA A 246 13.76 4.70 11.60
C ALA A 246 13.65 3.18 11.76
N TRP A 247 13.24 2.46 10.72
CA TRP A 247 13.15 1.01 10.72
C TRP A 247 14.50 0.34 11.04
N ARG A 248 15.61 0.81 10.45
CA ARG A 248 16.96 0.32 10.79
C ARG A 248 17.37 0.60 12.23
N GLN A 249 16.85 1.68 12.80
CA GLN A 249 17.07 2.06 14.20
C GLN A 249 16.17 1.30 15.19
N ASN A 250 15.20 0.51 14.71
CA ASN A 250 14.16 -0.14 15.53
C ASN A 250 13.33 0.87 16.34
N ASP A 251 13.01 2.01 15.74
CA ASP A 251 12.03 2.99 16.24
C ASP A 251 10.71 2.86 15.47
#